data_AF-A0A945N410-F1
#
_entry.id   AF-A0A945N410-F1
#
_cell.length_a   1.000
_cell.length_b   1.000
_cell.length_c   1.000
_cell.angle_alpha   90.00
_cell.angle_beta   90.00
_cell.angle_gamma   90.00
#
_symmetry.space_group_name_H-M   'P 1'
#
loop_
_entity.id
_entity.type
_entity.pdbx_description
1 polymer ?
#
loop_
_entity_poly.entity_id
_entity_poly.type
_entity_poly.pdbx_seq_one_letter_code
_entity_poly.pdbx_strand_id
1 'polypeptide(L)'
;MLKHFTTALIGAAILSFSGSNAAQNVQLLSAPTNPLQTIAIGSCLDTAKSLAILDVITEAKPDVFIFGGDNIYAADESDDPALASLEAAYEDLARAPEFQNLARNIPILATWDDHDYGLNDAGGAFAHKAQSERLFESFWQIAPADPSVSRPGIYRAVMIGEGDQRVQIILLDTRFFRTALKTPWIPPLVGRYIPTDDPKQSMLGGAQWQWLTETLNAPAALRILVSSVQVLADGHQWEAWRMLPREQQRLLALLGTTAGQTIIVSGDRHLAGLYQAQTGEADAILEMTTSSLNLPLSQIAAVITEETGSTLLDSAFYEANFGWIAIDWAARIAQIEIRNEQNEPVRQRAVSF
;
A
#
# COMPACT_ATOMS: atom_id res chain seq x y z
N MET A 1 29.10 -41.96 -30.29
CA MET A 1 29.67 -41.01 -29.29
C MET A 1 28.51 -40.36 -28.55
N LEU A 2 28.23 -40.88 -27.35
CA LEU A 2 27.22 -40.37 -26.43
C LEU A 2 27.74 -39.05 -25.84
N LYS A 3 27.04 -37.92 -26.06
CA LYS A 3 27.34 -36.66 -25.36
C LYS A 3 26.55 -36.64 -24.06
N HIS A 4 27.26 -36.72 -22.94
CA HIS A 4 26.72 -36.53 -21.60
C HIS A 4 26.25 -35.07 -21.44
N PHE A 5 24.97 -34.90 -21.11
CA PHE A 5 24.46 -33.68 -20.51
C PHE A 5 24.65 -33.80 -19.01
N THR A 6 25.62 -33.07 -18.47
CA THR A 6 25.75 -32.82 -17.03
C THR A 6 24.68 -31.80 -16.62
N THR A 7 23.69 -32.27 -15.88
CA THR A 7 22.72 -31.44 -15.16
C THR A 7 23.46 -30.70 -14.05
N ALA A 8 23.62 -29.39 -14.19
CA ALA A 8 24.09 -28.56 -13.09
C ALA A 8 22.92 -28.36 -12.11
N LEU A 9 22.98 -29.03 -10.95
CA LEU A 9 22.17 -28.65 -9.80
C LEU A 9 22.62 -27.26 -9.36
N ILE A 10 21.80 -26.24 -9.62
CA ILE A 10 21.91 -24.97 -8.91
C ILE A 10 21.38 -25.24 -7.50
N GLY A 11 22.31 -25.48 -6.57
CA GLY A 11 21.97 -25.55 -5.15
C GLY A 11 21.37 -24.21 -4.72
N ALA A 12 20.14 -24.24 -4.23
CA ALA A 12 19.57 -23.14 -3.48
C ALA A 12 20.44 -22.93 -2.24
N ALA A 13 21.32 -21.94 -2.28
CA ALA A 13 21.97 -21.45 -1.09
C ALA A 13 20.85 -20.81 -0.24
N ILE A 14 20.43 -21.54 0.80
CA ILE A 14 19.67 -20.96 1.90
C ILE A 14 20.64 -19.97 2.55
N LEU A 15 20.58 -18.71 2.14
CA LEU A 15 21.12 -17.62 2.92
C LEU A 15 20.29 -17.59 4.20
N SER A 16 20.79 -18.26 5.24
CA SER A 16 20.32 -18.06 6.60
C SER A 16 20.63 -16.61 6.93
N PHE A 17 19.63 -15.73 6.85
CA PHE A 17 19.71 -14.41 7.46
C PHE A 17 19.96 -14.62 8.95
N SER A 18 21.19 -14.37 9.37
CA SER A 18 21.54 -14.23 10.78
C SER A 18 21.16 -12.82 11.26
N GLY A 19 19.93 -12.41 10.97
CA GLY A 19 19.28 -11.19 11.45
C GLY A 19 18.57 -11.49 12.78
N SER A 20 18.49 -10.51 13.67
CA SER A 20 18.15 -10.72 15.07
C SER A 20 16.73 -11.28 15.32
N ASN A 21 16.52 -11.92 16.48
CA ASN A 21 15.28 -12.56 16.92
C ASN A 21 14.02 -11.64 16.99
N ALA A 22 14.13 -10.32 16.82
CA ALA A 22 13.04 -9.40 17.12
C ALA A 22 11.81 -9.57 16.20
N ALA A 23 12.02 -9.59 14.88
CA ALA A 23 10.93 -9.78 13.92
C ALA A 23 10.25 -11.15 14.06
N GLN A 24 11.01 -12.21 14.40
CA GLN A 24 10.47 -13.55 14.65
C GLN A 24 9.63 -13.64 15.94
N ASN A 25 9.77 -12.69 16.86
CA ASN A 25 9.00 -12.64 18.09
C ASN A 25 7.69 -11.86 17.96
N VAL A 26 7.45 -11.15 16.85
CA VAL A 26 6.17 -10.50 16.58
C VAL A 26 5.12 -11.58 16.34
N GLN A 27 4.04 -11.59 17.11
CA GLN A 27 2.94 -12.52 16.89
C GLN A 27 1.88 -11.85 16.02
N LEU A 28 1.86 -12.16 14.72
CA LEU A 28 0.83 -11.70 13.79
C LEU A 28 -0.39 -12.65 13.81
N LEU A 29 -1.59 -12.08 13.90
CA LEU A 29 -2.83 -12.84 13.77
C LEU A 29 -3.11 -13.17 12.30
N SER A 30 -3.75 -14.32 12.06
CA SER A 30 -4.28 -14.65 10.72
C SER A 30 -5.44 -13.73 10.37
N ALA A 31 -5.63 -13.47 9.07
CA ALA A 31 -6.80 -12.74 8.58
C ALA A 31 -8.10 -13.43 9.04
N PRO A 32 -9.14 -12.66 9.39
CA PRO A 32 -10.41 -13.22 9.83
C PRO A 32 -11.09 -13.96 8.67
N THR A 33 -11.95 -14.92 9.01
CA THR A 33 -12.79 -15.64 8.03
C THR A 33 -14.22 -15.11 7.97
N ASN A 34 -14.69 -14.49 9.05
CA ASN A 34 -16.02 -13.91 9.14
C ASN A 34 -16.14 -12.66 8.26
N PRO A 35 -17.35 -12.31 7.80
CA PRO A 35 -17.59 -11.04 7.13
C PRO A 35 -17.08 -9.85 7.93
N LEU A 36 -16.32 -8.97 7.28
CA LEU A 36 -15.80 -7.75 7.88
C LEU A 36 -16.94 -6.76 8.14
N GLN A 37 -16.88 -6.08 9.28
CA GLN A 37 -17.67 -4.91 9.63
C GLN A 37 -16.81 -3.66 9.59
N THR A 38 -15.52 -3.76 9.94
CA THR A 38 -14.63 -2.60 10.04
C THR A 38 -13.23 -2.90 9.48
N ILE A 39 -12.70 -1.96 8.71
CA ILE A 39 -11.33 -2.00 8.18
C ILE A 39 -10.67 -0.69 8.56
N ALA A 40 -9.49 -0.75 9.16
CA ALA A 40 -8.63 0.41 9.34
C ALA A 40 -7.42 0.31 8.41
N ILE A 41 -6.97 1.43 7.85
CA ILE A 41 -5.82 1.50 6.94
C ILE A 41 -4.95 2.69 7.32
N GLY A 42 -3.63 2.58 7.20
CA GLY A 42 -2.73 3.73 7.29
C GLY A 42 -1.39 3.50 6.61
N SER A 43 -0.68 4.58 6.32
CA SER A 43 0.66 4.57 5.71
C SER A 43 1.56 5.60 6.40
N CYS A 44 2.86 5.61 6.06
CA CYS A 44 3.84 6.60 6.52
C CYS A 44 3.97 6.63 8.05
N LEU A 45 4.51 5.53 8.59
CA LEU A 45 4.82 5.32 10.00
C LEU A 45 6.34 5.41 10.24
N ASP A 46 6.77 6.47 10.89
CA ASP A 46 8.15 6.67 11.31
C ASP A 46 8.36 6.13 12.73
N THR A 47 9.20 5.10 12.87
CA THR A 47 9.53 4.45 14.15
C THR A 47 10.38 5.31 15.07
N ALA A 48 10.97 6.39 14.57
CA ALA A 48 11.67 7.39 15.38
C ALA A 48 10.70 8.38 16.08
N LYS A 49 9.41 8.33 15.75
CA LYS A 49 8.36 9.16 16.33
C LYS A 49 7.45 8.35 17.27
N SER A 50 6.54 9.05 17.95
CA SER A 50 5.50 8.41 18.75
C SER A 50 4.65 7.48 17.88
N LEU A 51 4.43 6.25 18.33
CA LEU A 51 3.54 5.28 17.69
C LEU A 51 2.17 5.19 18.37
N ALA A 52 1.81 6.15 19.23
CA ALA A 52 0.57 6.15 20.00
C ALA A 52 -0.70 6.01 19.13
N ILE A 53 -0.67 6.44 17.87
CA ILE A 53 -1.78 6.24 16.94
C ILE A 53 -2.12 4.75 16.72
N LEU A 54 -1.12 3.85 16.82
CA LEU A 54 -1.36 2.40 16.72
C LEU A 54 -2.15 1.88 17.93
N ASP A 55 -1.94 2.43 19.13
CA ASP A 55 -2.75 2.10 20.30
C ASP A 55 -4.19 2.60 20.13
N VAL A 56 -4.37 3.82 19.59
CA VAL A 56 -5.71 4.36 19.26
C VAL A 56 -6.45 3.46 18.28
N ILE A 57 -5.77 2.98 17.23
CA ILE A 57 -6.33 2.02 16.26
C ILE A 57 -6.66 0.69 16.95
N THR A 58 -5.77 0.19 17.81
CA THR A 58 -5.98 -1.06 18.55
C THR A 58 -7.20 -0.96 19.47
N GLU A 59 -7.38 0.17 20.16
CA GLU A 59 -8.53 0.46 21.02
C GLU A 59 -9.84 0.59 20.25
N ALA A 60 -9.78 1.09 19.00
CA ALA A 60 -10.92 1.15 18.08
C ALA A 60 -11.39 -0.22 17.57
N LYS A 61 -10.54 -1.26 17.71
CA LYS A 61 -10.83 -2.67 17.39
C LYS A 61 -11.39 -2.89 15.97
N PRO A 62 -10.67 -2.48 14.91
CA PRO A 62 -11.03 -2.89 13.56
C PRO A 62 -10.93 -4.42 13.40
N ASP A 63 -11.72 -5.02 12.51
CA ASP A 63 -11.61 -6.45 12.22
C ASP A 63 -10.28 -6.80 11.53
N VAL A 64 -9.71 -5.84 10.79
CA VAL A 64 -8.41 -5.94 10.14
C VAL A 64 -7.78 -4.55 10.01
N PHE A 65 -6.46 -4.47 10.19
CA PHE A 65 -5.66 -3.29 9.88
C PHE A 65 -4.82 -3.53 8.62
N ILE A 66 -4.72 -2.52 7.75
CA ILE A 66 -3.91 -2.56 6.54
C ILE A 66 -2.81 -1.51 6.61
N PHE A 67 -1.57 -1.97 6.59
CA PHE A 67 -0.40 -1.16 6.32
C PHE A 67 -0.30 -0.92 4.80
N GLY A 68 -0.51 0.34 4.40
CA GLY A 68 -0.63 0.75 3.00
C GLY A 68 0.70 1.08 2.31
N GLY A 69 1.82 1.05 3.04
CA GLY A 69 3.14 1.46 2.57
C GLY A 69 3.80 2.48 3.49
N ASP A 70 5.09 2.71 3.29
CA ASP A 70 5.97 3.43 4.21
C ASP A 70 5.74 3.02 5.67
N ASN A 71 5.80 1.71 5.91
CA ASN A 71 5.51 1.16 7.24
C ASN A 71 6.66 1.41 8.23
N ILE A 72 7.82 1.78 7.69
CA ILE A 72 9.05 2.13 8.36
C ILE A 72 9.79 3.19 7.52
N TYR A 73 10.70 3.93 8.15
CA TYR A 73 11.66 4.81 7.49
C TYR A 73 13.07 4.42 7.97
N ALA A 74 13.99 4.20 7.04
CA ALA A 74 15.37 3.86 7.37
C ALA A 74 16.14 5.13 7.77
N ALA A 75 17.02 5.03 8.77
CA ALA A 75 17.87 6.16 9.18
C ALA A 75 18.85 6.59 8.07
N ASP A 76 19.27 5.64 7.21
CA ASP A 76 20.03 5.86 6.00
C ASP A 76 19.35 5.14 4.82
N GLU A 77 19.04 5.90 3.78
CA GLU A 77 18.43 5.42 2.52
C GLU A 77 19.40 5.54 1.35
N SER A 78 20.70 5.50 1.65
CA SER A 78 21.71 5.32 0.61
C SER A 78 21.55 3.97 -0.10
N ASP A 79 22.10 3.87 -1.31
CA ASP A 79 22.11 2.62 -2.09
C ASP A 79 23.11 1.62 -1.48
N ASP A 80 22.74 1.05 -0.32
CA ASP A 80 23.50 0.06 0.44
C ASP A 80 23.10 -1.38 0.02
N PRO A 81 24.02 -2.16 -0.58
CA PRO A 81 23.75 -3.55 -0.94
C PRO A 81 23.42 -4.48 0.23
N ALA A 82 23.78 -4.10 1.45
CA ALA A 82 23.46 -4.86 2.65
C ALA A 82 22.05 -4.57 3.19
N LEU A 83 21.42 -3.45 2.79
CA LEU A 83 20.15 -2.98 3.33
C LEU A 83 20.13 -2.90 4.87
N ALA A 84 21.28 -2.61 5.49
CA ALA A 84 21.43 -2.75 6.93
C ALA A 84 20.55 -1.74 7.70
N SER A 85 20.40 -0.52 7.18
CA SER A 85 19.51 0.48 7.79
C SER A 85 18.04 0.13 7.62
N LEU A 86 17.67 -0.55 6.53
CA LEU A 86 16.30 -1.00 6.28
C LEU A 86 15.94 -2.16 7.23
N GLU A 87 16.84 -3.14 7.39
CA GLU A 87 16.69 -4.22 8.37
C GLU A 87 16.54 -3.66 9.79
N ALA A 88 17.39 -2.70 10.17
CA ALA A 88 17.32 -2.06 11.48
C ALA A 88 15.97 -1.34 11.72
N ALA A 89 15.43 -0.66 10.71
CA ALA A 89 14.14 0.02 10.84
C ALA A 89 12.97 -0.96 11.06
N TYR A 90 12.99 -2.12 10.40
CA TYR A 90 12.04 -3.21 10.70
C TYR A 90 12.26 -3.79 12.11
N GLU A 91 13.50 -3.95 12.56
CA GLU A 91 13.76 -4.37 13.94
C GLU A 91 13.21 -3.38 14.97
N ASP A 92 13.32 -2.08 14.70
CA ASP A 92 12.77 -1.03 15.56
C ASP A 92 11.25 -1.12 15.62
N LEU A 93 10.57 -1.32 14.48
CA LEU A 93 9.13 -1.56 14.45
C LEU A 93 8.74 -2.81 15.26
N ALA A 94 9.47 -3.93 15.10
CA ALA A 94 9.23 -5.15 15.85
C ALA A 94 9.40 -4.97 17.37
N ARG A 95 10.30 -4.09 17.80
CA ARG A 95 10.54 -3.78 19.22
C ARG A 95 9.52 -2.82 19.81
N ALA A 96 8.79 -2.07 18.99
CA ALA A 96 7.86 -1.06 19.46
C ALA A 96 6.65 -1.68 20.20
N PRO A 97 6.41 -1.31 21.47
CA PRO A 97 5.30 -1.85 22.26
C PRO A 97 3.92 -1.66 21.63
N GLU A 98 3.68 -0.51 20.99
CA GLU A 98 2.42 -0.14 20.34
C GLU A 98 2.16 -1.02 19.11
N PHE A 99 3.20 -1.29 18.31
CA PHE A 99 3.09 -2.24 17.19
C PHE A 99 2.87 -3.67 17.69
N GLN A 100 3.57 -4.10 18.74
CA GLN A 100 3.33 -5.42 19.35
C GLN A 100 1.91 -5.53 19.92
N ASN A 101 1.36 -4.44 20.45
CA ASN A 101 -0.02 -4.39 20.93
C ASN A 101 -1.01 -4.56 19.77
N LEU A 102 -0.82 -3.82 18.68
CA LEU A 102 -1.63 -3.97 17.47
C LEU A 102 -1.54 -5.40 16.92
N ALA A 103 -0.34 -5.91 16.68
CA ALA A 103 -0.09 -7.23 16.09
C ALA A 103 -0.75 -8.38 16.86
N ARG A 104 -0.76 -8.31 18.20
CA ARG A 104 -1.35 -9.35 19.07
C ARG A 104 -2.88 -9.31 19.12
N ASN A 105 -3.51 -8.19 18.77
CA ASN A 105 -4.95 -7.98 18.95
C ASN A 105 -5.72 -7.84 17.65
N ILE A 106 -5.08 -7.36 16.58
CA ILE A 106 -5.71 -7.02 15.30
C ILE A 106 -5.01 -7.79 14.17
N PRO A 107 -5.73 -8.50 13.30
CA PRO A 107 -5.18 -9.05 12.06
C PRO A 107 -4.58 -7.96 11.18
N ILE A 108 -3.36 -8.17 10.68
CA ILE A 108 -2.64 -7.19 9.86
C ILE A 108 -2.41 -7.72 8.45
N LEU A 109 -2.71 -6.88 7.46
CA LEU A 109 -2.25 -7.03 6.08
C LEU A 109 -1.30 -5.88 5.75
N ALA A 110 -0.30 -6.12 4.90
CA ALA A 110 0.68 -5.09 4.55
C ALA A 110 1.04 -5.17 3.06
N THR A 111 1.23 -3.99 2.47
CA THR A 111 2.06 -3.78 1.27
C THR A 111 3.15 -2.77 1.61
N TRP A 112 4.06 -2.51 0.67
CA TRP A 112 5.14 -1.56 0.84
C TRP A 112 4.92 -0.27 0.07
N ASP A 113 5.72 0.73 0.41
CA ASP A 113 6.08 1.81 -0.51
C ASP A 113 7.60 1.95 -0.62
N ASP A 114 8.14 3.08 -1.08
CA ASP A 114 9.57 3.25 -1.34
C ASP A 114 10.45 3.18 -0.08
N HIS A 115 9.97 3.62 1.08
CA HIS A 115 10.76 3.56 2.30
C HIS A 115 10.89 2.13 2.87
N ASP A 116 9.88 1.28 2.66
CA ASP A 116 9.98 -0.18 2.85
C ASP A 116 10.83 -0.85 1.76
N TYR A 117 10.83 -0.29 0.54
CA TYR A 117 11.57 -0.80 -0.61
C TYR A 117 13.08 -0.52 -0.49
N GLY A 118 13.45 0.52 0.28
CA GLY A 118 14.82 0.82 0.71
C GLY A 118 15.46 2.04 0.06
N LEU A 119 14.80 2.71 -0.89
CA LEU A 119 15.32 3.91 -1.52
C LEU A 119 14.17 4.78 -2.01
N ASN A 120 14.14 6.04 -1.58
CA ASN A 120 13.12 7.02 -1.95
C ASN A 120 12.91 7.12 -3.49
N ASP A 121 11.66 7.08 -3.91
CA ASP A 121 11.16 7.05 -5.28
C ASP A 121 11.77 5.91 -6.15
N ALA A 122 12.35 4.87 -5.55
CA ALA A 122 12.95 3.78 -6.32
C ALA A 122 11.89 2.85 -6.93
N GLY A 123 12.21 2.26 -8.07
CA GLY A 123 11.30 1.40 -8.82
C GLY A 123 12.01 0.17 -9.35
N GLY A 124 11.53 -0.40 -10.44
CA GLY A 124 12.02 -1.67 -10.97
C GLY A 124 13.48 -1.70 -11.41
N ALA A 125 14.17 -0.56 -11.47
CA ALA A 125 15.61 -0.46 -11.72
C ALA A 125 16.47 -0.58 -10.44
N PHE A 126 15.87 -0.60 -9.25
CA PHE A 126 16.59 -0.71 -7.98
C PHE A 126 17.31 -2.06 -7.90
N ALA A 127 18.62 -2.01 -7.65
CA ALA A 127 19.49 -3.18 -7.70
C ALA A 127 19.18 -4.19 -6.58
N HIS A 128 18.64 -3.72 -5.45
CA HIS A 128 18.45 -4.52 -4.24
C HIS A 128 16.99 -4.93 -4.00
N LYS A 129 16.11 -4.73 -4.98
CA LYS A 129 14.67 -5.00 -4.82
C LYS A 129 14.30 -6.41 -4.40
N ALA A 130 15.06 -7.42 -4.84
CA ALA A 130 14.83 -8.81 -4.46
C ALA A 130 15.30 -9.11 -3.03
N GLN A 131 16.25 -8.33 -2.50
CA GLN A 131 16.65 -8.37 -1.10
C GLN A 131 15.58 -7.69 -0.24
N SER A 132 15.09 -6.50 -0.65
CA SER A 132 13.98 -5.81 0.03
C SER A 132 12.73 -6.67 0.09
N GLU A 133 12.37 -7.35 -1.02
CA GLU A 133 11.28 -8.34 -1.08
C GLU A 133 11.39 -9.40 0.01
N ARG A 134 12.56 -10.04 0.12
CA ARG A 134 12.78 -11.08 1.14
C ARG A 134 12.73 -10.53 2.56
N LEU A 135 13.23 -9.31 2.77
CA LEU A 135 13.17 -8.66 4.08
C LEU A 135 11.71 -8.36 4.48
N PHE A 136 10.93 -7.82 3.54
CA PHE A 136 9.50 -7.57 3.70
C PHE A 136 8.74 -8.87 4.01
N GLU A 137 8.93 -9.90 3.19
CA GLU A 137 8.29 -11.21 3.38
C GLU A 137 8.63 -11.83 4.72
N SER A 138 9.89 -11.72 5.15
CA SER A 138 10.36 -12.23 6.44
C SER A 138 9.74 -11.47 7.61
N PHE A 139 9.72 -10.14 7.57
CA PHE A 139 9.17 -9.31 8.64
C PHE A 139 7.67 -9.54 8.82
N TRP A 140 6.92 -9.50 7.71
CA TRP A 140 5.47 -9.71 7.71
C TRP A 140 5.06 -11.19 7.77
N GLN A 141 6.03 -12.10 7.93
CA GLN A 141 5.83 -13.54 8.08
C GLN A 141 4.94 -14.12 6.98
N ILE A 142 5.16 -13.68 5.74
CA ILE A 142 4.43 -14.18 4.58
C ILE A 142 4.74 -15.67 4.45
N ALA A 143 3.70 -16.50 4.47
CA ALA A 143 3.88 -17.94 4.50
C ALA A 143 4.64 -18.41 3.25
N PRO A 144 5.60 -19.34 3.36
CA PRO A 144 6.33 -19.87 2.20
C PRO A 144 5.43 -20.53 1.14
N ALA A 145 4.20 -20.90 1.51
CA ALA A 145 3.20 -21.46 0.61
C ALA A 145 2.26 -20.40 -0.02
N ASP A 146 2.37 -19.12 0.38
CA ASP A 146 1.63 -18.04 -0.26
C ASP A 146 2.10 -17.91 -1.72
N PRO A 147 1.19 -17.87 -2.71
CA PRO A 147 1.55 -17.70 -4.10
C PRO A 147 2.42 -16.47 -4.40
N SER A 148 2.37 -15.40 -3.58
CA SER A 148 3.23 -14.23 -3.77
C SER A 148 4.71 -14.58 -3.67
N VAL A 149 5.10 -15.47 -2.75
CA VAL A 149 6.51 -15.88 -2.52
C VAL A 149 7.12 -16.62 -3.72
N SER A 150 6.28 -17.11 -4.64
CA SER A 150 6.71 -17.85 -5.83
C SER A 150 6.95 -16.98 -7.07
N ARG A 151 6.74 -15.66 -6.98
CA ARG A 151 6.85 -14.73 -8.11
C ARG A 151 7.51 -13.42 -7.66
N PRO A 152 8.11 -12.65 -8.57
CA PRO A 152 8.66 -11.34 -8.23
C PRO A 152 7.54 -10.34 -7.87
N GLY A 153 7.81 -9.47 -6.91
CA GLY A 153 6.90 -8.49 -6.33
C GLY A 153 6.00 -9.07 -5.23
N ILE A 154 5.66 -8.24 -4.25
CA ILE A 154 4.93 -8.66 -3.05
C ILE A 154 3.39 -8.65 -3.19
N TYR A 155 2.88 -8.38 -4.40
CA TYR A 155 1.45 -8.20 -4.63
C TYR A 155 0.66 -9.47 -4.31
N ARG A 156 -0.45 -9.30 -3.60
CA ARG A 156 -1.29 -10.40 -3.10
C ARG A 156 -2.73 -9.96 -2.93
N ALA A 157 -3.64 -10.92 -2.79
CA ALA A 157 -5.03 -10.65 -2.51
C ALA A 157 -5.54 -11.61 -1.44
N VAL A 158 -6.45 -11.12 -0.59
CA VAL A 158 -7.10 -11.89 0.46
C VAL A 158 -8.62 -11.74 0.29
N MET A 159 -9.33 -12.86 0.27
CA MET A 159 -10.79 -12.89 0.29
C MET A 159 -11.25 -13.17 1.71
N ILE A 160 -12.12 -12.32 2.25
CA ILE A 160 -12.65 -12.42 3.62
C ILE A 160 -14.18 -12.44 3.58
N GLY A 161 -14.79 -13.28 4.40
CA GLY A 161 -16.22 -13.53 4.40
C GLY A 161 -16.67 -14.55 3.35
N GLU A 162 -17.99 -14.77 3.27
CA GLU A 162 -18.59 -15.79 2.42
C GLU A 162 -19.85 -15.26 1.71
N GLY A 163 -20.24 -15.91 0.62
CA GLY A 163 -21.44 -15.57 -0.14
C GLY A 163 -21.47 -14.12 -0.63
N ASP A 164 -22.54 -13.41 -0.31
CA ASP A 164 -22.76 -12.00 -0.71
C ASP A 164 -22.09 -11.01 0.25
N GLN A 165 -21.46 -11.51 1.32
CA GLN A 165 -20.72 -10.72 2.32
C GLN A 165 -19.21 -10.92 2.19
N ARG A 166 -18.73 -11.00 0.94
CA ARG A 166 -17.30 -11.13 0.60
C ARG A 166 -16.66 -9.77 0.36
N VAL A 167 -15.55 -9.53 1.06
CA VAL A 167 -14.62 -8.43 0.79
C VAL A 167 -13.34 -9.01 0.18
N GLN A 168 -12.94 -8.47 -0.96
CA GLN A 168 -11.64 -8.77 -1.55
C GLN A 168 -10.67 -7.62 -1.26
N ILE A 169 -9.62 -7.87 -0.49
CA ILE A 169 -8.54 -6.92 -0.25
C ILE A 169 -7.43 -7.25 -1.24
N ILE A 170 -7.05 -6.28 -2.08
CA ILE A 170 -6.06 -6.43 -3.15
C ILE A 170 -4.91 -5.49 -2.84
N LEU A 171 -3.75 -6.07 -2.52
CA LEU A 171 -2.52 -5.36 -2.19
C LEU A 171 -1.66 -5.27 -3.43
N LEU A 172 -1.57 -4.08 -4.03
CA LEU A 172 -0.67 -3.84 -5.16
C LEU A 172 0.75 -3.59 -4.66
N ASP A 173 1.70 -4.03 -5.48
CA ASP A 173 3.08 -3.57 -5.49
C ASP A 173 3.24 -2.53 -6.60
N THR A 174 3.58 -1.30 -6.25
CA THR A 174 3.77 -0.15 -7.17
C THR A 174 5.24 0.20 -7.33
N ARG A 175 6.15 -0.64 -6.81
CA ARG A 175 7.60 -0.38 -6.81
C ARG A 175 8.35 -1.38 -7.68
N PHE A 176 8.12 -2.68 -7.49
CA PHE A 176 8.97 -3.75 -8.04
C PHE A 176 9.15 -3.73 -9.56
N PHE A 177 8.10 -3.33 -10.26
CA PHE A 177 8.04 -3.28 -11.72
C PHE A 177 7.99 -1.86 -12.29
N ARG A 178 7.82 -0.86 -11.43
CA ARG A 178 7.57 0.50 -11.87
C ARG A 178 8.77 1.06 -12.61
N THR A 179 8.55 1.49 -13.84
CA THR A 179 9.59 2.15 -14.64
C THR A 179 9.88 3.54 -14.09
N ALA A 180 11.07 4.06 -14.36
CA ALA A 180 11.46 5.41 -13.92
C ALA A 180 10.43 6.48 -14.32
N LEU A 181 10.15 7.39 -13.38
CA LEU A 181 9.35 8.58 -13.61
C LEU A 181 10.16 9.62 -14.38
N LYS A 182 9.44 10.47 -15.12
CA LYS A 182 10.08 11.52 -15.91
C LYS A 182 10.32 12.76 -15.05
N THR A 183 11.58 13.07 -14.81
CA THR A 183 12.00 14.33 -14.18
C THR A 183 12.30 15.38 -15.26
N PRO A 184 11.64 16.55 -15.25
CA PRO A 184 11.96 17.65 -16.15
C PRO A 184 13.29 18.32 -15.77
N TRP A 185 13.90 19.06 -16.69
CA TRP A 185 15.12 19.84 -16.39
C TRP A 185 14.88 20.93 -15.33
N ILE A 186 13.69 21.56 -15.36
CA ILE A 186 13.23 22.49 -14.32
C ILE A 186 12.14 21.78 -13.52
N PRO A 187 12.34 21.55 -12.21
CA PRO A 187 11.30 20.98 -11.36
C PRO A 187 10.03 21.83 -11.37
N PRO A 188 8.83 21.19 -11.36
CA PRO A 188 7.59 21.92 -11.21
C PRO A 188 7.45 22.54 -9.82
N LEU A 189 6.55 23.51 -9.69
CA LEU A 189 6.31 24.18 -8.41
C LEU A 189 5.66 23.28 -7.36
N VAL A 190 4.90 22.28 -7.81
CA VAL A 190 4.08 21.40 -6.97
C VAL A 190 4.52 19.93 -7.06
N GLY A 191 5.81 19.68 -7.32
CA GLY A 191 6.36 18.34 -7.28
C GLY A 191 7.71 18.17 -7.98
N ARG A 192 8.00 16.92 -8.37
CA ARG A 192 9.29 16.50 -8.95
C ARG A 192 9.16 15.97 -10.37
N TYR A 193 7.98 15.50 -10.76
CA TYR A 193 7.76 14.70 -11.96
C TYR A 193 6.80 15.36 -12.95
N ILE A 194 6.83 14.89 -14.18
CA ILE A 194 5.85 15.27 -15.21
C ILE A 194 5.22 14.01 -15.81
N PRO A 195 3.93 14.04 -16.15
CA PRO A 195 3.28 12.94 -16.86
C PRO A 195 3.94 12.64 -18.20
N THR A 196 3.85 11.37 -18.60
CA THR A 196 4.43 10.90 -19.85
C THR A 196 3.63 9.75 -20.44
N ASP A 197 3.27 9.89 -21.72
CA ASP A 197 2.52 8.88 -22.49
C ASP A 197 3.44 7.87 -23.18
N ASP A 198 4.67 7.68 -22.69
CA ASP A 198 5.59 6.68 -23.25
C ASP A 198 5.00 5.27 -23.07
N PRO A 199 4.74 4.51 -24.16
CA PRO A 199 4.18 3.17 -24.09
C PRO A 199 5.11 2.14 -23.42
N LYS A 200 6.37 2.49 -23.14
CA LYS A 200 7.33 1.63 -22.43
C LYS A 200 7.26 1.78 -20.92
N GLN A 201 6.59 2.80 -20.41
CA GLN A 201 6.44 2.97 -18.98
C GLN A 201 5.39 2.01 -18.44
N SER A 202 5.62 1.52 -17.22
CA SER A 202 4.70 0.65 -16.52
C SER A 202 4.74 0.93 -15.03
N MET A 203 3.58 0.81 -14.37
CA MET A 203 3.46 0.83 -12.92
C MET A 203 3.62 -0.58 -12.35
N LEU A 204 2.84 -1.53 -12.88
CA LEU A 204 2.75 -2.90 -12.34
C LEU A 204 3.60 -3.93 -13.11
N GLY A 205 4.05 -3.61 -14.33
CA GLY A 205 4.65 -4.59 -15.22
C GLY A 205 3.66 -5.66 -15.71
N GLY A 206 4.09 -6.46 -16.70
CA GLY A 206 3.20 -7.41 -17.37
C GLY A 206 2.64 -8.50 -16.45
N ALA A 207 3.47 -9.05 -15.56
CA ALA A 207 3.09 -10.16 -14.70
C ALA A 207 2.00 -9.78 -13.68
N GLN A 208 2.19 -8.66 -12.97
CA GLN A 208 1.20 -8.20 -12.00
C GLN A 208 -0.06 -7.66 -12.68
N TRP A 209 0.05 -7.06 -13.88
CA TRP A 209 -1.13 -6.70 -14.66
C TRP A 209 -2.00 -7.91 -15.01
N GLN A 210 -1.37 -8.98 -15.49
CA GLN A 210 -2.08 -10.23 -15.79
C GLN A 210 -2.73 -10.79 -14.51
N TRP A 211 -1.95 -10.88 -13.42
CA TRP A 211 -2.45 -11.34 -12.14
C TRP A 211 -3.64 -10.51 -11.62
N LEU A 212 -3.59 -9.18 -11.74
CA LEU A 212 -4.66 -8.29 -11.28
C LEU A 212 -5.94 -8.53 -12.07
N THR A 213 -5.83 -8.63 -13.41
CA THR A 213 -6.97 -8.96 -14.27
C THR A 213 -7.58 -10.31 -13.90
N GLU A 214 -6.77 -11.32 -13.63
CA GLU A 214 -7.26 -12.64 -13.21
C GLU A 214 -7.90 -12.60 -11.82
N THR A 215 -7.29 -11.87 -10.89
CA THR A 215 -7.73 -11.72 -9.49
C THR A 215 -9.11 -11.04 -9.38
N LEU A 216 -9.38 -10.04 -10.23
CA LEU A 216 -10.65 -9.31 -10.23
C LEU A 216 -11.84 -10.12 -10.77
N ASN A 217 -11.59 -11.27 -11.42
CA ASN A 217 -12.66 -12.17 -11.85
C ASN A 217 -13.35 -12.89 -10.69
N ALA A 218 -12.72 -12.95 -9.51
CA ALA A 218 -13.33 -13.53 -8.33
C ALA A 218 -14.53 -12.68 -7.87
N PRO A 219 -15.69 -13.30 -7.54
CA PRO A 219 -16.85 -12.55 -7.09
C PRO A 219 -16.62 -11.97 -5.69
N ALA A 220 -16.78 -10.66 -5.56
CA ALA A 220 -16.78 -9.95 -4.29
C ALA A 220 -17.82 -8.83 -4.32
N ALA A 221 -18.48 -8.60 -3.19
CA ALA A 221 -19.44 -7.51 -3.05
C ALA A 221 -18.71 -6.16 -2.95
N LEU A 222 -17.65 -6.13 -2.14
CA LEU A 222 -16.80 -4.96 -1.95
C LEU A 222 -15.34 -5.34 -2.20
N ARG A 223 -14.57 -4.44 -2.82
CA ARG A 223 -13.14 -4.57 -3.03
C ARG A 223 -12.41 -3.38 -2.46
N ILE A 224 -11.35 -3.65 -1.73
CA ILE A 224 -10.40 -2.63 -1.28
C ILE A 224 -9.13 -2.81 -2.10
N LEU A 225 -8.88 -1.88 -3.03
CA LEU A 225 -7.67 -1.86 -3.84
C LEU A 225 -6.64 -0.95 -3.17
N VAL A 226 -5.59 -1.53 -2.61
CA VAL A 226 -4.52 -0.83 -1.90
C VAL A 226 -3.40 -0.53 -2.90
N SER A 227 -3.15 0.75 -3.13
CA SER A 227 -2.04 1.26 -3.94
C SER A 227 -1.22 2.17 -3.07
N SER A 228 0.08 1.92 -2.89
CA SER A 228 0.88 2.75 -1.98
C SER A 228 0.93 4.23 -2.38
N VAL A 229 0.92 4.51 -3.69
CA VAL A 229 0.87 5.86 -4.27
C VAL A 229 -0.53 6.20 -4.80
N GLN A 230 -0.87 7.48 -4.84
CA GLN A 230 -2.21 7.94 -5.24
C GLN A 230 -2.58 7.60 -6.69
N VAL A 231 -3.85 7.24 -6.90
CA VAL A 231 -4.38 6.83 -8.21
C VAL A 231 -5.07 7.98 -8.94
N LEU A 232 -5.97 8.71 -8.29
CA LEU A 232 -6.88 9.71 -8.86
C LEU A 232 -6.40 11.15 -8.66
N ALA A 233 -5.47 11.37 -7.72
CA ALA A 233 -4.95 12.70 -7.42
C ALA A 233 -4.31 13.38 -8.65
N ASP A 234 -4.49 14.69 -8.69
CA ASP A 234 -4.63 15.42 -9.95
C ASP A 234 -4.01 16.82 -9.93
N GLY A 235 -3.86 17.43 -8.74
CA GLY A 235 -3.32 18.78 -8.58
C GLY A 235 -1.89 18.86 -8.02
N HIS A 236 -1.13 17.77 -8.06
CA HIS A 236 0.30 17.79 -7.76
C HIS A 236 1.13 17.02 -8.79
N GLN A 237 2.45 17.13 -8.65
CA GLN A 237 3.45 16.57 -9.55
C GLN A 237 4.47 15.69 -8.81
N TRP A 238 4.11 15.23 -7.61
CA TRP A 238 4.77 14.12 -6.91
C TRP A 238 4.47 12.76 -7.54
N GLU A 239 5.01 11.70 -6.96
CA GLU A 239 4.76 10.35 -7.41
C GLU A 239 3.28 9.99 -7.28
N ALA A 240 2.72 9.49 -8.38
CA ALA A 240 1.33 9.04 -8.48
C ALA A 240 1.15 8.28 -9.81
N TRP A 241 0.06 7.52 -9.92
CA TRP A 241 -0.33 6.88 -11.17
C TRP A 241 -0.49 7.86 -12.33
N ARG A 242 -0.90 9.10 -12.06
CA ARG A 242 -1.04 10.17 -13.06
C ARG A 242 0.28 10.52 -13.76
N MET A 243 1.43 10.18 -13.18
CA MET A 243 2.72 10.34 -13.87
C MET A 243 2.89 9.33 -15.03
N LEU A 244 2.10 8.24 -15.03
CA LEU A 244 2.00 7.24 -16.09
C LEU A 244 0.55 7.15 -16.61
N PRO A 245 0.03 8.16 -17.35
CA PRO A 245 -1.39 8.27 -17.70
C PRO A 245 -1.97 7.03 -18.39
N ARG A 246 -1.19 6.32 -19.21
CA ARG A 246 -1.63 5.08 -19.87
C ARG A 246 -1.92 3.95 -18.88
N GLU A 247 -1.08 3.81 -17.84
CA GLU A 247 -1.25 2.79 -16.81
C GLU A 247 -2.42 3.14 -15.89
N GLN A 248 -2.57 4.42 -15.53
CA GLN A 248 -3.73 4.93 -14.79
C GLN A 248 -5.03 4.66 -15.56
N GLN A 249 -5.08 5.03 -16.84
CA GLN A 249 -6.25 4.80 -17.68
C GLN A 249 -6.58 3.30 -17.79
N ARG A 250 -5.55 2.45 -17.95
CA ARG A 250 -5.71 0.99 -17.98
C ARG A 250 -6.32 0.45 -16.68
N LEU A 251 -5.88 0.96 -15.53
CA LEU A 251 -6.44 0.58 -14.22
C LEU A 251 -7.91 0.97 -14.13
N LEU A 252 -8.22 2.24 -14.40
CA LEU A 252 -9.58 2.75 -14.30
C LEU A 252 -10.54 2.06 -15.28
N ALA A 253 -10.09 1.73 -16.48
CA ALA A 253 -10.88 0.96 -17.45
C ALA A 253 -11.15 -0.49 -16.97
N LEU A 254 -10.15 -1.15 -16.37
CA LEU A 254 -10.33 -2.48 -15.79
C LEU A 254 -11.32 -2.45 -14.63
N LEU A 255 -11.18 -1.49 -13.71
CA LEU A 255 -12.08 -1.34 -12.56
C LEU A 255 -13.51 -0.99 -12.99
N GLY A 256 -13.69 -0.11 -13.99
CA GLY A 256 -15.02 0.27 -14.50
C GLY A 256 -15.80 -0.88 -15.16
N THR A 257 -15.17 -2.02 -15.43
CA THR A 257 -15.83 -3.25 -15.93
C THR A 257 -15.86 -4.39 -14.92
N THR A 258 -15.27 -4.19 -13.74
CA THR A 258 -15.23 -5.20 -12.68
C THR A 258 -16.55 -5.22 -11.92
N ALA A 259 -17.15 -6.40 -11.75
CA ALA A 259 -18.42 -6.54 -11.05
C ALA A 259 -18.26 -6.42 -9.53
N GLY A 260 -19.05 -5.58 -8.88
CA GLY A 260 -18.98 -5.27 -7.43
C GLY A 260 -18.24 -3.95 -7.19
N GLN A 261 -18.47 -3.31 -6.04
CA GLN A 261 -17.91 -1.99 -5.77
C GLN A 261 -16.43 -2.08 -5.43
N THR A 262 -15.62 -1.19 -6.01
CA THR A 262 -14.22 -1.01 -5.64
C THR A 262 -14.01 0.34 -4.95
N ILE A 263 -13.26 0.33 -3.87
CA ILE A 263 -12.75 1.51 -3.17
C ILE A 263 -11.22 1.43 -3.24
N ILE A 264 -10.59 2.50 -3.73
CA ILE A 264 -9.14 2.62 -3.76
C ILE A 264 -8.69 3.22 -2.43
N VAL A 265 -7.58 2.73 -1.89
CA VAL A 265 -6.92 3.34 -0.74
C VAL A 265 -5.44 3.55 -1.04
N SER A 266 -4.88 4.69 -0.59
CA SER A 266 -3.52 5.11 -0.93
C SER A 266 -2.78 5.89 0.15
N GLY A 267 -1.48 6.07 -0.04
CA GLY A 267 -0.54 6.67 0.91
C GLY A 267 0.43 7.70 0.28
N ASP A 268 1.73 7.60 0.59
CA ASP A 268 2.88 8.42 0.10
C ASP A 268 2.89 9.91 0.52
N ARG A 269 1.73 10.57 0.53
CA ARG A 269 1.69 12.04 0.44
C ARG A 269 1.87 12.82 1.75
N HIS A 270 1.92 12.14 2.89
CA HIS A 270 1.87 12.74 4.23
C HIS A 270 0.64 13.62 4.50
N LEU A 271 -0.42 13.44 3.70
CA LEU A 271 -1.74 14.07 3.84
C LEU A 271 -2.83 13.05 3.52
N ALA A 272 -4.05 13.36 3.94
CA ALA A 272 -5.22 12.55 3.68
C ALA A 272 -6.27 13.32 2.89
N GLY A 273 -7.00 12.61 2.04
CA GLY A 273 -8.00 13.21 1.17
C GLY A 273 -8.96 12.17 0.60
N LEU A 274 -10.15 12.62 0.23
CA LEU A 274 -11.12 11.82 -0.51
C LEU A 274 -11.17 12.34 -1.95
N TYR A 275 -10.91 11.44 -2.90
CA TYR A 275 -10.88 11.74 -4.31
C TYR A 275 -11.93 10.90 -5.04
N GLN A 276 -12.54 11.46 -6.08
CA GLN A 276 -13.53 10.76 -6.88
C GLN A 276 -13.33 11.05 -8.36
N ALA A 277 -13.46 10.00 -9.17
CA ALA A 277 -13.41 10.09 -10.62
C ALA A 277 -14.45 9.19 -11.27
N GLN A 278 -14.98 9.63 -12.40
CA GLN A 278 -15.87 8.83 -13.23
C GLN A 278 -15.08 7.77 -14.01
N THR A 279 -15.58 6.54 -14.07
CA THR A 279 -14.97 5.46 -14.87
C THR A 279 -15.87 5.03 -16.02
N GLY A 280 -15.80 5.76 -17.13
CA GLY A 280 -16.66 5.49 -18.29
C GLY A 280 -18.14 5.73 -17.96
N GLU A 281 -19.00 4.74 -18.22
CA GLU A 281 -20.43 4.78 -17.91
C GLU A 281 -20.78 4.17 -16.53
N ALA A 282 -19.80 3.67 -15.78
CA ALA A 282 -20.01 3.05 -14.47
C ALA A 282 -20.08 4.08 -13.32
N ASP A 283 -20.48 3.61 -12.14
CA ASP A 283 -20.46 4.41 -10.91
C ASP A 283 -19.06 4.98 -10.65
N ALA A 284 -19.03 6.17 -10.04
CA ALA A 284 -17.78 6.86 -9.75
C ALA A 284 -16.92 6.07 -8.76
N ILE A 285 -15.62 5.94 -9.04
CA ILE A 285 -14.67 5.31 -8.13
C ILE A 285 -14.23 6.33 -7.10
N LEU A 286 -14.29 5.91 -5.83
CA LEU A 286 -13.75 6.65 -4.69
C LEU A 286 -12.34 6.15 -4.37
N GLU A 287 -11.45 7.10 -4.10
CA GLU A 287 -10.15 6.86 -3.47
C GLU A 287 -10.09 7.58 -2.11
N MET A 288 -9.61 6.86 -1.09
CA MET A 288 -9.24 7.44 0.20
C MET A 288 -7.71 7.38 0.35
N THR A 289 -7.08 8.54 0.27
CA THR A 289 -5.67 8.69 0.66
C THR A 289 -5.62 8.88 2.17
N THR A 290 -4.85 8.06 2.86
CA THR A 290 -4.61 8.14 4.31
C THR A 290 -3.13 8.04 4.62
N SER A 291 -2.48 9.18 4.48
CA SER A 291 -1.11 9.40 4.89
C SER A 291 -1.09 10.66 5.77
N SER A 292 -0.42 10.74 6.89
CA SER A 292 0.43 9.75 7.52
C SER A 292 -0.16 9.28 8.85
N LEU A 293 0.24 8.11 9.30
CA LEU A 293 0.00 7.66 10.66
C LEU A 293 0.66 8.60 11.69
N ASN A 294 1.94 8.98 11.50
CA ASN A 294 2.62 9.84 12.49
C ASN A 294 3.69 10.79 11.91
N LEU A 295 3.81 10.88 10.59
CA LEU A 295 4.75 11.76 9.89
C LEU A 295 4.00 12.78 9.02
N PRO A 296 3.12 13.64 9.58
CA PRO A 296 2.24 14.45 8.75
C PRO A 296 2.98 15.56 8.00
N LEU A 297 2.41 16.01 6.89
CA LEU A 297 2.99 17.06 6.05
C LEU A 297 3.24 18.34 6.86
N SER A 298 2.38 18.62 7.85
CA SER A 298 2.51 19.73 8.81
C SER A 298 3.82 19.71 9.61
N GLN A 299 4.45 18.53 9.77
CA GLN A 299 5.72 18.37 10.50
C GLN A 299 6.95 18.39 9.59
N ILE A 300 6.80 18.05 8.31
CA ILE A 300 7.94 17.91 7.38
C ILE A 300 8.04 19.08 6.38
N ALA A 301 6.99 19.89 6.23
CA ALA A 301 6.98 21.05 5.35
C ALA A 301 6.79 22.36 6.14
N ALA A 302 7.71 23.31 5.97
CA ALA A 302 7.60 24.63 6.62
C ALA A 302 6.46 25.49 6.05
N VAL A 303 6.06 25.24 4.81
CA VAL A 303 4.93 25.90 4.14
C VAL A 303 4.13 24.82 3.43
N ILE A 304 2.87 24.66 3.84
CA ILE A 304 1.94 23.76 3.16
C ILE A 304 1.24 24.56 2.06
N THR A 305 1.46 24.14 0.82
CA THR A 305 0.62 24.59 -0.30
C THR A 305 -0.63 23.72 -0.28
N GLU A 306 -1.80 24.34 -0.27
CA GLU A 306 -3.06 23.61 -0.27
C GLU A 306 -3.13 22.72 -1.52
N GLU A 307 -3.35 21.42 -1.31
CA GLU A 307 -3.61 20.50 -2.39
C GLU A 307 -4.92 20.86 -3.06
N THR A 308 -4.84 20.96 -4.38
CA THR A 308 -5.99 21.22 -5.23
C THR A 308 -6.17 20.03 -6.17
N GLY A 309 -7.22 20.06 -6.96
CA GLY A 309 -7.43 19.10 -8.02
C GLY A 309 -8.89 18.94 -8.36
N SER A 310 -9.16 18.56 -9.60
CA SER A 310 -10.51 18.31 -10.09
C SER A 310 -11.17 17.07 -9.49
N THR A 311 -10.37 16.13 -8.96
CA THR A 311 -10.85 14.88 -8.34
C THR A 311 -10.99 14.97 -6.83
N LEU A 312 -10.38 15.96 -6.17
CA LEU A 312 -10.48 16.14 -4.73
C LEU A 312 -11.90 16.62 -4.37
N LEU A 313 -12.57 15.93 -3.45
CA LEU A 313 -13.98 16.19 -3.13
C LEU A 313 -14.19 17.36 -2.17
N ASP A 314 -13.35 17.47 -1.15
CA ASP A 314 -13.40 18.52 -0.13
C ASP A 314 -12.03 19.21 -0.09
N SER A 315 -11.43 19.36 1.09
CA SER A 315 -10.03 19.73 1.25
C SER A 315 -9.23 18.58 1.87
N ALA A 316 -7.95 18.51 1.53
CA ALA A 316 -7.03 17.61 2.19
C ALA A 316 -6.90 17.91 3.70
N PHE A 317 -6.46 16.90 4.45
CA PHE A 317 -6.17 16.94 5.87
C PHE A 317 -4.67 16.66 6.07
N TYR A 318 -3.97 17.54 6.77
CA TYR A 318 -2.50 17.58 6.78
C TYR A 318 -1.87 17.13 8.10
N GLU A 319 -2.68 16.62 9.04
CA GLU A 319 -2.21 16.10 10.33
C GLU A 319 -2.26 14.56 10.36
N ALA A 320 -1.73 13.98 11.44
CA ALA A 320 -1.71 12.54 11.65
C ALA A 320 -3.14 11.94 11.56
N ASN A 321 -3.27 10.86 10.81
CA ASN A 321 -4.56 10.26 10.50
C ASN A 321 -4.45 8.76 10.17
N PHE A 322 -5.62 8.11 10.13
CA PHE A 322 -5.82 6.79 9.55
C PHE A 322 -7.17 6.72 8.85
N GLY A 323 -7.30 5.82 7.88
CA GLY A 323 -8.53 5.54 7.16
C GLY A 323 -9.38 4.52 7.93
N TRP A 324 -10.70 4.68 7.84
CA TRP A 324 -11.68 3.78 8.44
C TRP A 324 -12.81 3.49 7.47
N ILE A 325 -13.15 2.21 7.32
CA ILE A 325 -14.26 1.73 6.49
C ILE A 325 -15.18 0.90 7.37
N ALA A 326 -16.39 1.39 7.62
CA ALA A 326 -17.44 0.63 8.29
C ALA A 326 -18.44 0.08 7.25
N ILE A 327 -18.74 -1.21 7.32
CA ILE A 327 -19.55 -1.93 6.33
C ILE A 327 -20.92 -2.27 6.95
N ASP A 328 -21.97 -1.66 6.42
CA ASP A 328 -23.34 -2.07 6.69
C ASP A 328 -23.81 -3.01 5.56
N TRP A 329 -23.75 -4.32 5.83
CA TRP A 329 -24.18 -5.33 4.87
C TRP A 329 -25.69 -5.33 4.60
N ALA A 330 -26.51 -4.87 5.54
CA ALA A 330 -27.96 -4.85 5.39
C ALA A 330 -28.39 -3.66 4.51
N ALA A 331 -27.79 -2.50 4.74
CA ALA A 331 -28.01 -1.30 3.92
C ALA A 331 -27.21 -1.33 2.61
N ARG A 332 -26.19 -2.20 2.51
CA ARG A 332 -25.25 -2.26 1.38
C ARG A 332 -24.50 -0.93 1.20
N ILE A 333 -24.02 -0.39 2.31
CA ILE A 333 -23.30 0.89 2.38
C ILE A 333 -21.97 0.70 3.10
N ALA A 334 -20.89 1.19 2.49
CA ALA A 334 -19.59 1.33 3.11
C ALA A 334 -19.39 2.80 3.50
N GLN A 335 -19.29 3.07 4.79
CA GLN A 335 -18.99 4.39 5.34
C GLN A 335 -17.47 4.55 5.43
N ILE A 336 -16.94 5.48 4.65
CA ILE A 336 -15.51 5.78 4.50
C ILE A 336 -15.19 7.04 5.26
N GLU A 337 -14.20 6.98 6.14
CA GLU A 337 -13.80 8.08 7.00
C GLU A 337 -12.28 8.22 7.02
N ILE A 338 -11.82 9.47 7.02
CA ILE A 338 -10.47 9.81 7.48
C ILE A 338 -10.64 10.22 8.94
N ARG A 339 -9.89 9.59 9.84
CA ARG A 339 -9.91 9.86 11.28
C ARG A 339 -8.59 10.45 11.75
N ASN A 340 -8.64 11.41 12.66
CA ASN A 340 -7.45 11.99 13.29
C ASN A 340 -6.85 11.03 14.34
N GLU A 341 -5.73 11.43 14.94
CA GLU A 341 -5.06 10.68 16.01
C GLU A 341 -5.91 10.51 17.29
N GLN A 342 -7.04 11.21 17.42
CA GLN A 342 -8.03 11.05 18.49
C GLN A 342 -9.20 10.14 18.11
N ASN A 343 -9.14 9.46 16.96
CA ASN A 343 -10.22 8.61 16.42
C ASN A 343 -11.51 9.37 16.07
N GLU A 344 -11.40 10.66 15.76
CA GLU A 344 -12.53 11.48 15.34
C GLU A 344 -12.56 11.60 13.80
N PRO A 345 -13.73 11.42 13.15
CA PRO A 345 -13.83 11.57 11.71
C PRO A 345 -13.66 13.03 11.31
N VAL A 346 -12.66 13.31 10.47
CA VAL A 346 -12.38 14.64 9.91
C VAL A 346 -12.88 14.79 8.48
N ARG A 347 -13.01 13.69 7.74
CA ARG A 347 -13.66 13.61 6.42
C ARG A 347 -14.45 12.32 6.33
N GLN A 348 -15.53 12.33 5.55
CA GLN A 348 -16.36 11.14 5.42
C GLN A 348 -17.18 11.12 4.12
N ARG A 349 -17.43 9.92 3.59
CA ARG A 349 -18.34 9.65 2.47
C ARG A 349 -18.93 8.25 2.60
N ALA A 350 -20.17 8.09 2.11
CA ALA A 350 -20.83 6.80 2.00
C ALA A 350 -20.75 6.30 0.55
N VAL A 351 -20.51 5.01 0.37
CA VAL A 351 -20.49 4.32 -0.93
C VAL A 351 -21.45 3.14 -0.90
N SER A 352 -22.41 3.10 -1.82
CA SER A 352 -23.30 1.94 -1.99
C SER A 352 -22.59 0.82 -2.75
N PHE A 353 -22.91 -0.45 -2.47
CA PHE A 353 -22.24 -1.59 -3.11
C PHE A 353 -23.06 -2.87 -3.31
#